data_AF-A0A800IM13-F1
#
_entry.id   AF-A0A800IM13-F1
#
_cell.length_a   1.000
_cell.length_b   1.000
_cell.length_c   1.000
_cell.angle_alpha   90.00
_cell.angle_beta   90.00
_cell.angle_gamma   90.00
#
_symmetry.space_group_name_H-M   'P 1'
#
loop_
_entity.id
_entity.type
_entity.pdbx_description
1 polymer ?
#
loop_
_entity_poly.entity_id
_entity_poly.type
_entity_poly.pdbx_seq_one_letter_code
_entity_poly.pdbx_strand_id
1 'polypeptide(L)'
;MHRSVKARSNMISLFLTGAGLALAGGLLWTMATSMVPTKEDLRLPAGQTPEPPRLTRLFSPIMPAYARTELLQENDPGLVSVVVENFDNIPLGGFPAAWKAWRGDDDLARNLYSIQEEDGNRYLRAEDDGTSIIIRKRMEAWNSREYPILSWRWRARVLPEDGDERIGSTNDSAVAVYVVLDQNFLRIPKTLKYVWSTTLPIGTRHRRDGIGRPNVIVLQSGAEKVGQWVTESVNVYEDFVRTFGKAPPKSSVGIAVLTDGNATLTDSQGDYDDFVIHLR
;
A
#
# COMPACT_ATOMS: atom_id res chain seq x y z
N MET A 1 65.10 -9.64 -20.85
CA MET A 1 63.93 -10.51 -21.08
C MET A 1 62.98 -9.81 -22.04
N HIS A 2 62.38 -10.57 -22.95
CA HIS A 2 61.81 -10.14 -24.23
C HIS A 2 60.61 -9.17 -24.19
N ARG A 3 60.53 -8.35 -25.24
CA ARG A 3 59.48 -7.36 -25.61
C ARG A 3 58.15 -8.01 -26.02
N SER A 4 57.02 -7.30 -25.84
CA SER A 4 56.31 -6.60 -26.94
C SER A 4 54.79 -6.55 -26.77
N VAL A 5 54.28 -5.31 -26.89
CA VAL A 5 52.91 -4.88 -27.21
C VAL A 5 52.36 -5.51 -28.51
N LYS A 6 51.04 -5.71 -28.60
CA LYS A 6 50.26 -5.49 -29.83
C LYS A 6 48.75 -5.39 -29.57
N ALA A 7 48.19 -4.22 -29.90
CA ALA A 7 46.78 -4.01 -30.22
C ALA A 7 46.48 -4.50 -31.65
N ARG A 8 45.23 -4.92 -31.91
CA ARG A 8 44.59 -4.85 -33.24
C ARG A 8 43.07 -4.71 -33.12
N SER A 9 42.57 -3.61 -33.68
CA SER A 9 41.21 -3.46 -34.20
C SER A 9 40.95 -4.43 -35.36
N ASN A 10 39.67 -4.77 -35.58
CA ASN A 10 39.13 -4.91 -36.93
C ASN A 10 37.62 -4.59 -36.92
N MET A 11 37.28 -3.65 -37.80
CA MET A 11 35.96 -3.20 -38.23
C MET A 11 35.80 -3.69 -39.68
N ILE A 12 34.59 -4.07 -40.14
CA ILE A 12 34.07 -4.12 -41.54
C ILE A 12 32.58 -4.55 -41.41
N SER A 13 31.61 -3.63 -41.53
CA SER A 13 30.80 -3.25 -42.73
C SER A 13 29.93 -4.39 -43.30
N LEU A 14 28.61 -4.42 -43.04
CA LEU A 14 27.48 -3.80 -43.80
C LEU A 14 27.15 -4.50 -45.14
N PHE A 15 25.92 -5.02 -45.26
CA PHE A 15 25.09 -4.92 -46.47
C PHE A 15 23.59 -5.00 -46.13
N LEU A 16 22.84 -4.06 -46.73
CA LEU A 16 21.38 -3.94 -46.78
C LEU A 16 20.74 -5.09 -47.58
N THR A 17 19.48 -5.41 -47.29
CA THR A 17 18.28 -5.28 -48.15
C THR A 17 17.21 -6.30 -47.75
N GLY A 18 15.92 -5.91 -47.84
CA GLY A 18 14.82 -6.87 -47.86
C GLY A 18 13.57 -6.44 -47.09
N ALA A 19 12.74 -5.62 -47.72
CA ALA A 19 11.34 -5.43 -47.37
C ALA A 19 10.54 -6.75 -47.57
N GLY A 20 9.51 -6.96 -46.75
CA GLY A 20 8.55 -8.04 -46.94
C GLY A 20 7.41 -8.04 -45.92
N LEU A 21 6.32 -7.35 -46.26
CA LEU A 21 4.99 -7.53 -45.68
C LEU A 21 4.43 -8.93 -46.00
N ALA A 22 3.78 -9.58 -45.03
CA ALA A 22 2.62 -10.47 -45.20
C ALA A 22 1.96 -10.66 -43.81
N LEU A 23 0.86 -9.95 -43.50
CA LEU A 23 -0.53 -10.41 -43.64
C LEU A 23 -0.80 -11.82 -43.12
N ALA A 24 -1.38 -11.90 -41.92
CA ALA A 24 -2.30 -12.96 -41.53
C ALA A 24 -3.45 -12.32 -40.72
N GLY A 25 -4.47 -11.88 -41.46
CA GLY A 25 -5.81 -11.70 -40.94
C GLY A 25 -6.54 -13.04 -40.84
N GLY A 26 -7.56 -13.09 -39.98
CA GLY A 26 -8.44 -14.24 -39.79
C GLY A 26 -9.25 -14.09 -38.51
N LEU A 27 -10.19 -13.14 -38.49
CA LEU A 27 -11.63 -13.41 -38.39
C LEU A 27 -12.11 -13.92 -37.03
N LEU A 28 -12.84 -13.06 -36.32
CA LEU A 28 -14.21 -13.36 -35.88
C LEU A 28 -14.94 -12.04 -35.61
N TRP A 29 -15.65 -11.60 -36.66
CA TRP A 29 -16.65 -10.55 -36.61
C TRP A 29 -18.00 -11.29 -36.67
N THR A 30 -18.78 -11.25 -35.59
CA THR A 30 -20.21 -11.58 -35.66
C THR A 30 -21.03 -10.34 -35.41
N MET A 31 -21.76 -10.00 -36.46
CA MET A 31 -22.75 -8.95 -36.64
C MET A 31 -23.69 -8.78 -35.43
N ALA A 32 -23.93 -7.52 -35.07
CA ALA A 32 -25.24 -7.06 -34.62
C ALA A 32 -25.54 -5.71 -35.29
N THR A 33 -25.99 -5.76 -36.54
CA THR A 33 -26.97 -4.80 -37.08
C THR A 33 -28.25 -4.99 -36.26
N SER A 34 -29.06 -4.04 -35.84
CA SER A 34 -29.39 -2.66 -36.22
C SER A 34 -30.08 -2.05 -34.98
N MET A 35 -30.01 -0.74 -34.73
CA MET A 35 -31.12 0.15 -35.05
C MET A 35 -30.61 1.60 -35.01
N VAL A 36 -30.59 2.25 -36.17
CA VAL A 36 -30.59 3.71 -36.25
C VAL A 36 -32.06 4.12 -36.19
N PRO A 37 -32.49 4.98 -35.24
CA PRO A 37 -33.87 5.43 -35.22
C PRO A 37 -34.10 6.38 -36.39
N THR A 38 -35.16 6.13 -37.17
CA THR A 38 -35.63 7.04 -38.21
C THR A 38 -36.23 8.30 -37.59
N LYS A 39 -36.21 9.40 -38.35
CA LYS A 39 -36.64 10.76 -37.95
C LYS A 39 -38.16 10.90 -37.64
N GLU A 40 -38.89 9.79 -37.56
CA GLU A 40 -40.35 9.72 -37.35
C GLU A 40 -40.77 9.22 -35.96
N ASP A 41 -39.86 8.77 -35.10
CA ASP A 41 -40.20 8.33 -33.73
C ASP A 41 -40.23 9.46 -32.68
N LEU A 42 -40.08 10.72 -33.10
CA LEU A 42 -40.18 11.90 -32.23
C LEU A 42 -41.59 12.49 -32.22
N ARG A 43 -42.54 11.77 -31.62
CA ARG A 43 -43.77 12.39 -31.08
C ARG A 43 -44.06 11.82 -29.70
N LEU A 44 -43.50 12.48 -28.68
CA LEU A 44 -43.90 12.27 -27.29
C LEU A 44 -45.20 13.08 -27.02
N PRO A 45 -46.24 12.51 -26.38
CA PRO A 45 -47.27 13.32 -25.77
C PRO A 45 -46.66 14.12 -24.60
N ALA A 46 -47.05 15.39 -24.48
CA ALA A 46 -46.50 16.30 -23.49
C ALA A 46 -46.74 15.80 -22.05
N GLY A 47 -45.68 15.77 -21.23
CA GLY A 47 -45.78 15.63 -19.77
C GLY A 47 -44.96 14.54 -19.07
N GLN A 48 -44.08 13.79 -19.75
CA GLN A 48 -43.21 12.81 -19.09
C GLN A 48 -41.73 13.03 -19.45
N THR A 49 -40.89 13.20 -18.44
CA THR A 49 -39.42 13.13 -18.54
C THR A 49 -38.98 11.68 -18.75
N PRO A 50 -38.07 11.37 -19.69
CA PRO A 50 -37.58 10.00 -19.86
C PRO A 50 -36.69 9.61 -18.67
N GLU A 51 -36.95 8.45 -18.06
CA GLU A 51 -36.00 7.87 -17.10
C GLU A 51 -34.70 7.49 -17.83
N PRO A 52 -33.52 7.70 -17.21
CA PRO A 52 -32.26 7.28 -17.80
C PRO A 52 -32.18 5.75 -17.87
N PRO A 53 -31.50 5.19 -18.88
CA PRO A 53 -31.44 3.75 -19.06
C PRO A 53 -30.73 3.08 -17.88
N ARG A 54 -31.37 2.05 -17.30
CA ARG A 54 -30.74 1.18 -16.30
C ARG A 54 -29.60 0.41 -16.95
N LEU A 55 -28.36 0.78 -16.62
CA LEU A 55 -27.17 0.02 -16.98
C LEU A 55 -27.20 -1.32 -16.25
N THR A 56 -27.57 -2.38 -16.98
CA THR A 56 -27.40 -3.75 -16.50
C THR A 56 -25.91 -4.08 -16.60
N ARG A 57 -25.19 -4.04 -15.47
CA ARG A 57 -23.75 -4.34 -15.43
C ARG A 57 -23.52 -5.80 -15.80
N LEU A 58 -23.02 -6.05 -17.00
CA LEU A 58 -22.50 -7.36 -17.40
C LEU A 58 -21.08 -7.49 -16.86
N PHE A 59 -20.91 -8.32 -15.84
CA PHE A 59 -19.59 -8.65 -15.30
C PHE A 59 -18.90 -9.66 -16.23
N SER A 60 -17.83 -9.22 -16.91
CA SER A 60 -16.89 -10.12 -17.58
C SER A 60 -15.93 -10.72 -16.53
N PRO A 61 -15.65 -12.04 -16.54
CA PRO A 61 -14.82 -12.69 -15.52
C PRO A 61 -13.30 -12.45 -15.67
N ILE A 62 -12.87 -11.59 -16.60
CA ILE A 62 -11.45 -11.33 -16.88
C ILE A 62 -11.19 -9.82 -16.73
N MET A 63 -11.29 -9.32 -15.50
CA MET A 63 -10.79 -7.99 -15.16
C MET A 63 -9.58 -8.12 -14.24
N PRO A 64 -8.47 -7.44 -14.52
CA PRO A 64 -7.30 -7.44 -13.66
C PRO A 64 -7.61 -6.74 -12.32
N ALA A 65 -6.94 -7.17 -11.24
CA ALA A 65 -7.26 -6.78 -9.86
C ALA A 65 -7.30 -5.26 -9.62
N TYR A 66 -6.51 -4.47 -10.35
CA TYR A 66 -6.50 -3.00 -10.25
C TYR A 66 -7.78 -2.34 -10.79
N ALA A 67 -8.39 -2.89 -11.86
CA ALA A 67 -9.66 -2.38 -12.39
C ALA A 67 -10.84 -2.68 -11.45
N ARG A 68 -10.73 -3.73 -10.62
CA ARG A 68 -11.68 -3.97 -9.52
C ARG A 68 -11.53 -2.92 -8.42
N THR A 69 -10.32 -2.47 -8.12
CA THR A 69 -10.06 -1.44 -7.10
C THR A 69 -10.62 -0.09 -7.51
N GLU A 70 -10.44 0.33 -8.76
CA GLU A 70 -11.00 1.60 -9.27
C GLU A 70 -12.54 1.60 -9.30
N LEU A 71 -13.17 0.45 -9.61
CA LEU A 71 -14.64 0.30 -9.58
C LEU A 71 -15.25 0.27 -8.16
N LEU A 72 -14.44 0.06 -7.12
CA LEU A 72 -14.87 0.07 -5.71
C LEU A 72 -14.69 1.45 -5.06
N GLN A 73 -14.04 2.41 -5.75
CA GLN A 73 -13.61 3.67 -5.15
C GLN A 73 -14.58 4.84 -5.37
N GLU A 74 -15.64 4.67 -6.17
CA GLU A 74 -16.74 5.64 -6.26
C GLU A 74 -17.94 5.15 -5.45
N ASN A 75 -17.96 5.52 -4.17
CA ASN A 75 -19.11 5.43 -3.27
C ASN A 75 -19.73 4.02 -3.15
N ASP A 76 -19.14 3.17 -2.31
CA ASP A 76 -19.93 2.09 -1.69
C ASP A 76 -20.72 2.68 -0.51
N PRO A 77 -22.04 2.92 -0.61
CA PRO A 77 -22.86 3.39 0.50
C PRO A 77 -23.03 2.34 1.62
N GLY A 78 -22.34 1.19 1.55
CA GLY A 78 -22.54 0.04 2.45
C GLY A 78 -21.58 -0.11 3.64
N LEU A 79 -20.42 0.57 3.67
CA LEU A 79 -19.45 0.41 4.76
C LEU A 79 -19.48 1.61 5.70
N VAL A 80 -19.98 1.41 6.92
CA VAL A 80 -19.81 2.39 8.00
C VAL A 80 -18.33 2.44 8.37
N SER A 81 -17.66 3.54 8.04
CA SER A 81 -16.23 3.70 8.29
C SER A 81 -15.93 4.72 9.38
N VAL A 82 -14.85 4.52 10.12
CA VAL A 82 -14.33 5.49 11.09
C VAL A 82 -12.93 5.92 10.66
N VAL A 83 -12.75 7.22 10.43
CA VAL A 83 -11.43 7.82 10.20
C VAL A 83 -10.64 7.75 11.51
N VAL A 84 -9.50 7.06 11.46
CA VAL A 84 -8.57 6.95 12.57
C VAL A 84 -7.58 8.11 12.56
N GLU A 85 -7.05 8.43 11.38
CA GLU A 85 -6.11 9.51 11.17
C GLU A 85 -5.99 9.86 9.69
N ASN A 86 -6.12 11.13 9.34
CA ASN A 86 -5.88 11.67 8.00
C ASN A 86 -4.93 12.89 8.02
N PHE A 87 -4.37 13.24 9.18
CA PHE A 87 -3.38 14.29 9.39
C PHE A 87 -3.76 15.75 8.97
N ASP A 88 -4.90 15.97 8.32
CA ASP A 88 -5.34 17.26 7.77
C ASP A 88 -5.37 18.40 8.80
N ASN A 89 -5.74 18.07 10.04
CA ASN A 89 -5.94 19.03 11.11
C ASN A 89 -4.65 19.41 11.86
N ILE A 90 -3.49 18.98 11.36
CA ILE A 90 -2.19 19.25 11.97
C ILE A 90 -1.43 20.26 11.10
N PRO A 91 -0.78 21.27 11.71
CA PRO A 91 0.02 22.24 10.96
C PRO A 91 1.19 21.61 10.21
N LEU A 92 1.57 22.18 9.07
CA LEU A 92 2.78 21.79 8.33
C LEU A 92 4.03 21.88 9.22
N GLY A 93 4.92 20.91 9.08
CA GLY A 93 6.08 20.72 9.96
C GLY A 93 5.73 20.26 11.38
N GLY A 94 4.44 20.13 11.70
CA GLY A 94 3.97 19.67 13.00
C GLY A 94 4.12 18.17 13.20
N PHE A 95 3.96 17.75 14.46
CA PHE A 95 3.95 16.34 14.85
C PHE A 95 2.56 15.96 15.40
N PRO A 96 2.01 14.80 15.00
CA PRO A 96 0.67 14.39 15.41
C PRO A 96 0.60 14.06 16.91
N ALA A 97 0.05 14.96 17.73
CA ALA A 97 0.10 14.85 19.20
C ALA A 97 -0.55 13.59 19.79
N ALA A 98 -1.53 13.00 19.08
CA ALA A 98 -2.19 11.75 19.46
C ALA A 98 -1.30 10.50 19.24
N TRP A 99 -0.22 10.65 18.48
CA TRP A 99 0.79 9.62 18.27
C TRP A 99 1.94 9.84 19.25
N LYS A 100 2.46 8.74 19.79
CA LYS A 100 3.51 8.75 20.82
C LYS A 100 4.65 7.84 20.46
N ALA A 101 5.88 8.26 20.73
CA ALA A 101 7.05 7.42 20.56
C ALA A 101 6.95 6.15 21.41
N TRP A 102 7.33 5.02 20.82
CA TRP A 102 7.52 3.79 21.56
C TRP A 102 8.72 3.95 22.51
N ARG A 103 8.53 3.64 23.80
CA ARG A 103 9.51 3.88 24.89
C ARG A 103 9.81 5.33 25.25
N GLY A 104 9.04 6.29 24.71
CA GLY A 104 8.79 7.57 25.39
C GLY A 104 9.69 8.74 25.04
N ASP A 105 10.34 8.75 23.87
CA ASP A 105 11.07 9.92 23.39
C ASP A 105 10.34 10.60 22.22
N ASP A 106 9.30 11.36 22.56
CA ASP A 106 8.53 12.13 21.58
C ASP A 106 9.40 13.23 20.93
N ASP A 107 10.46 13.70 21.60
CA ASP A 107 11.32 14.77 21.08
C ASP A 107 12.25 14.24 19.98
N LEU A 108 12.82 13.05 20.14
CA LEU A 108 13.53 12.39 19.04
C LEU A 108 12.58 12.04 17.89
N ALA A 109 11.36 11.59 18.18
CA ALA A 109 10.38 11.30 17.14
C ALA A 109 10.03 12.56 16.30
N ARG A 110 10.00 13.76 16.91
CA ARG A 110 9.73 15.01 16.19
C ARG A 110 10.80 15.36 15.15
N ASN A 111 12.01 14.81 15.26
CA ASN A 111 13.05 15.02 14.25
C ASN A 111 12.88 14.12 13.03
N LEU A 112 12.17 12.99 13.19
CA LEU A 112 11.99 11.99 12.13
C LEU A 112 10.63 12.12 11.44
N TYR A 113 9.64 12.67 12.13
CA TYR A 113 8.25 12.71 11.67
C TYR A 113 7.72 14.14 11.58
N SER A 114 7.20 14.53 10.42
CA SER A 114 6.60 15.85 10.22
C SER A 114 5.42 15.80 9.25
N ILE A 115 4.45 16.69 9.42
CA ILE A 115 3.36 16.86 8.44
C ILE A 115 3.87 17.63 7.23
N GLN A 116 3.67 17.06 6.05
CA GLN A 116 4.00 17.64 4.75
C GLN A 116 2.74 17.80 3.92
N GLU A 117 2.82 18.59 2.85
CA GLU A 117 1.72 18.81 1.91
C GLU A 117 2.23 18.72 0.48
N GLU A 118 1.48 18.01 -0.37
CA GLU A 118 1.76 17.86 -1.80
C GLU A 118 0.41 17.80 -2.52
N ASP A 119 0.24 18.61 -3.56
CA ASP A 119 -1.00 18.70 -4.36
C ASP A 119 -2.29 18.87 -3.52
N GLY A 120 -2.19 19.61 -2.42
CA GLY A 120 -3.31 19.87 -1.49
C GLY A 120 -3.64 18.72 -0.53
N ASN A 121 -2.86 17.63 -0.55
CA ASN A 121 -2.98 16.51 0.38
C ASN A 121 -1.96 16.66 1.52
N ARG A 122 -2.43 16.68 2.77
CA ARG A 122 -1.55 16.64 3.95
C ARG A 122 -1.32 15.21 4.39
N TYR A 123 -0.10 14.90 4.77
CA TYR A 123 0.29 13.55 5.17
C TYR A 123 1.44 13.58 6.15
N LEU A 124 1.68 12.45 6.82
CA LEU A 124 2.83 12.26 7.69
C LEU A 124 4.02 11.78 6.87
N ARG A 125 5.08 12.59 6.81
CA ARG A 125 6.41 12.18 6.30
C ARG A 125 7.22 11.59 7.45
N ALA A 126 7.92 10.49 7.16
CA ALA A 126 8.96 9.91 7.99
C ALA A 126 10.30 9.90 7.23
N GLU A 127 11.35 10.44 7.85
CA GLU A 127 12.72 10.43 7.34
C GLU A 127 13.63 9.84 8.43
N ASP A 128 14.16 8.64 8.18
CA ASP A 128 15.04 7.96 9.13
C ASP A 128 16.47 8.47 8.98
N ASP A 129 17.09 8.82 10.10
CA ASP A 129 18.49 9.26 10.20
C ASP A 129 19.40 8.17 10.83
N GLY A 130 18.91 6.93 10.90
CA GLY A 130 19.53 5.82 11.62
C GLY A 130 19.08 5.68 13.08
N THR A 131 18.26 6.60 13.61
CA THR A 131 17.70 6.47 14.97
C THR A 131 16.53 5.48 15.03
N SER A 132 15.67 5.45 14.01
CA SER A 132 14.49 4.59 13.85
C SER A 132 13.58 4.51 15.07
N ILE A 133 12.56 5.37 15.09
CA ILE A 133 11.60 5.44 16.19
C ILE A 133 10.20 5.04 15.71
N ILE A 134 9.62 4.05 16.38
CA ILE A 134 8.21 3.70 16.19
C ILE A 134 7.36 4.78 16.86
N ILE A 135 6.37 5.35 16.16
CA ILE A 135 5.31 6.15 16.77
C ILE A 135 3.97 5.40 16.69
N ARG A 136 3.16 5.51 17.74
CA ARG A 136 1.91 4.75 17.89
C ARG A 136 0.72 5.60 18.30
N LYS A 137 -0.45 5.24 17.82
CA LYS A 137 -1.74 5.76 18.24
C LYS A 137 -2.50 4.67 19.00
N ARG A 138 -2.88 4.95 20.25
CA ARG A 138 -3.71 4.02 21.05
C ARG A 138 -5.14 4.02 20.52
N MET A 139 -5.75 2.84 20.44
CA MET A 139 -7.11 2.66 19.95
C MET A 139 -7.90 1.68 20.83
N GLU A 140 -8.00 1.98 22.12
CA GLU A 140 -8.62 1.09 23.12
C GLU A 140 -10.14 0.89 22.89
N ALA A 141 -10.78 1.83 22.19
CA ALA A 141 -12.17 1.75 21.77
C ALA A 141 -12.40 0.95 20.47
N TRP A 142 -11.34 0.59 19.74
CA TRP A 142 -11.48 -0.14 18.48
C TRP A 142 -11.78 -1.62 18.74
N ASN A 143 -12.97 -2.05 18.35
CA ASN A 143 -13.35 -3.45 18.30
C ASN A 143 -13.09 -4.04 16.91
N SER A 144 -12.00 -4.79 16.76
CA SER A 144 -11.61 -5.43 15.50
C SER A 144 -12.56 -6.55 15.04
N ARG A 145 -13.50 -7.00 15.88
CA ARG A 145 -14.56 -7.93 15.44
C ARG A 145 -15.69 -7.21 14.71
N GLU A 146 -15.96 -5.96 15.11
CA GLU A 146 -16.98 -5.10 14.50
C GLU A 146 -16.41 -4.33 13.31
N TYR A 147 -15.19 -3.81 13.45
CA TYR A 147 -14.45 -3.10 12.41
C TYR A 147 -13.18 -3.88 12.02
N PRO A 148 -13.31 -5.00 11.28
CA PRO A 148 -12.20 -5.91 11.02
C PRO A 148 -11.23 -5.45 9.93
N ILE A 149 -11.63 -4.50 9.09
CA ILE A 149 -10.83 -4.04 7.96
C ILE A 149 -10.14 -2.75 8.37
N LEU A 150 -8.81 -2.70 8.17
CA LEU A 150 -8.01 -1.47 8.25
C LEU A 150 -7.54 -1.14 6.84
N SER A 151 -7.80 0.09 6.40
CA SER A 151 -7.20 0.67 5.20
C SER A 151 -6.31 1.86 5.54
N TRP A 152 -5.30 2.08 4.72
CA TRP A 152 -4.41 3.24 4.80
C TRP A 152 -3.75 3.49 3.45
N ARG A 153 -3.16 4.68 3.30
CA ARG A 153 -2.23 4.98 2.21
C ARG A 153 -0.82 5.07 2.75
N TRP A 154 0.11 4.63 1.94
CA TRP A 154 1.54 4.85 2.18
C TRP A 154 2.27 5.09 0.87
N ARG A 155 3.47 5.64 0.97
CA ARG A 155 4.38 5.81 -0.16
C ARG A 155 5.80 5.57 0.31
N ALA A 156 6.47 4.58 -0.25
CA ALA A 156 7.91 4.47 -0.10
C ALA A 156 8.59 5.55 -0.96
N ARG A 157 9.50 6.33 -0.38
CA ARG A 157 10.30 7.35 -1.09
C ARG A 157 11.73 6.90 -1.29
N VAL A 158 12.34 6.30 -0.26
CA VAL A 158 13.67 5.72 -0.31
C VAL A 158 13.59 4.34 0.34
N LEU A 159 14.06 3.32 -0.37
CA LEU A 159 14.18 1.97 0.17
C LEU A 159 15.53 1.81 0.87
N PRO A 160 15.59 1.22 2.08
CA PRO A 160 16.86 0.86 2.69
C PRO A 160 17.58 -0.20 1.84
N GLU A 161 18.89 -0.06 1.66
CA GLU A 161 19.67 -0.95 0.79
C GLU A 161 19.68 -2.38 1.34
N ASP A 162 19.41 -3.36 0.48
CA ASP A 162 19.40 -4.79 0.82
C ASP A 162 18.52 -5.17 2.03
N GLY A 163 17.50 -4.36 2.34
CA GLY A 163 16.55 -4.62 3.42
C GLY A 163 15.89 -6.01 3.31
N ASP A 164 16.05 -6.84 4.34
CA ASP A 164 15.44 -8.15 4.54
C ASP A 164 15.00 -8.31 6.02
N GLU A 165 13.70 -8.19 6.25
CA GLU A 165 13.09 -8.21 7.59
C GLU A 165 13.21 -9.56 8.31
N ARG A 166 13.73 -10.61 7.66
CA ARG A 166 14.02 -11.91 8.29
C ARG A 166 15.35 -11.88 9.04
N ILE A 167 16.28 -11.02 8.64
CA ILE A 167 17.66 -11.01 9.12
C ILE A 167 17.85 -9.85 10.10
N GLY A 168 18.56 -10.08 11.21
CA GLY A 168 18.77 -9.08 12.26
C GLY A 168 19.43 -7.80 11.75
N SER A 169 20.52 -7.95 11.00
CA SER A 169 21.38 -6.88 10.50
C SER A 169 20.89 -6.18 9.24
N THR A 170 19.74 -6.58 8.68
CA THR A 170 19.15 -5.92 7.49
C THR A 170 17.64 -5.77 7.65
N ASN A 171 17.12 -5.82 8.89
CA ASN A 171 15.68 -5.71 9.13
C ASN A 171 15.24 -4.26 9.09
N ASP A 172 15.12 -3.76 7.88
CA ASP A 172 14.65 -2.41 7.58
C ASP A 172 13.63 -2.48 6.46
N SER A 173 12.70 -1.53 6.50
CA SER A 173 11.57 -1.40 5.62
C SER A 173 11.29 0.08 5.37
N ALA A 174 11.03 0.46 4.12
CA ALA A 174 10.81 1.86 3.77
C ALA A 174 9.58 2.44 4.49
N VAL A 175 8.52 1.64 4.58
CA VAL A 175 7.33 1.94 5.37
C VAL A 175 6.80 0.67 6.04
N ALA A 176 6.34 0.82 7.27
CA ALA A 176 5.70 -0.26 8.00
C ALA A 176 4.50 0.23 8.82
N VAL A 177 3.43 -0.56 8.83
CA VAL A 177 2.26 -0.37 9.69
C VAL A 177 2.14 -1.55 10.65
N TYR A 178 2.12 -1.25 11.94
CA TYR A 178 1.95 -2.23 13.00
C TYR A 178 0.51 -2.19 13.48
N VAL A 179 -0.06 -3.37 13.71
CA VAL A 179 -1.38 -3.54 14.33
C VAL A 179 -1.24 -4.43 15.55
N VAL A 180 -1.67 -3.92 16.70
CA VAL A 180 -1.65 -4.65 17.98
C VAL A 180 -3.09 -4.79 18.47
N LEU A 181 -3.62 -6.01 18.39
CA LEU A 181 -4.99 -6.30 18.84
C LEU A 181 -5.06 -6.95 20.22
N ASP A 182 -3.95 -7.53 20.72
CA ASP A 182 -3.91 -8.25 22.00
C ASP A 182 -2.55 -8.07 22.67
N GLN A 183 -2.52 -8.21 24.00
CA GLN A 183 -1.31 -8.28 24.81
C GLN A 183 -1.56 -9.20 26.00
N ASN A 184 -0.54 -9.95 26.42
CA ASN A 184 -0.68 -10.84 27.59
C ASN A 184 -0.57 -10.06 28.92
N PHE A 185 -0.68 -10.76 30.05
CA PHE A 185 -0.62 -10.15 31.38
C PHE A 185 0.70 -9.41 31.67
N LEU A 186 1.79 -9.76 30.98
CA LEU A 186 3.09 -9.08 31.04
C LEU A 186 3.19 -7.91 30.04
N ARG A 187 2.08 -7.51 29.40
CA ARG A 187 2.01 -6.49 28.33
C ARG A 187 2.88 -6.81 27.11
N ILE A 188 3.18 -8.09 26.88
CA ILE A 188 3.87 -8.52 25.66
C ILE A 188 2.84 -8.48 24.52
N PRO A 189 3.07 -7.69 23.46
CA PRO A 189 2.09 -7.47 22.41
C PRO A 189 2.04 -8.65 21.44
N LYS A 190 0.85 -8.88 20.86
CA LYS A 190 0.64 -9.72 19.69
C LYS A 190 0.48 -8.81 18.47
N THR A 191 1.57 -8.66 17.74
CA THR A 191 1.70 -7.65 16.69
C THR A 191 1.74 -8.26 15.30
N LEU A 192 0.98 -7.68 14.37
CA LEU A 192 1.13 -7.82 12.92
C LEU A 192 1.93 -6.60 12.43
N LYS A 193 2.93 -6.79 11.55
CA LYS A 193 3.71 -5.72 10.90
C LYS A 193 3.53 -5.87 9.38
N TYR A 194 2.80 -4.97 8.76
CA TYR A 194 2.68 -4.87 7.31
C TYR A 194 3.81 -4.01 6.78
N VAL A 195 4.49 -4.44 5.71
CA VAL A 195 5.70 -3.75 5.21
C VAL A 195 5.68 -3.55 3.71
N TRP A 196 6.36 -2.47 3.29
CA TRP A 196 6.97 -2.36 1.97
C TRP A 196 8.45 -2.78 2.07
N SER A 197 8.75 -3.97 1.58
CA SER A 197 10.09 -4.56 1.68
C SER A 197 10.99 -4.13 0.52
N THR A 198 12.31 -4.12 0.73
CA THR A 198 13.28 -3.94 -0.36
C THR A 198 13.43 -5.22 -1.18
N THR A 199 13.54 -6.38 -0.52
CA THR A 199 13.96 -7.63 -1.18
C THR A 199 12.95 -8.78 -1.08
N LEU A 200 12.04 -8.76 -0.11
CA LEU A 200 11.12 -9.88 0.10
C LEU A 200 9.93 -9.85 -0.86
N PRO A 201 9.50 -11.00 -1.43
CA PRO A 201 8.34 -11.06 -2.29
C PRO A 201 7.04 -10.63 -1.58
N ILE A 202 6.14 -9.98 -2.32
CA ILE A 202 4.77 -9.71 -1.85
C ILE A 202 4.09 -11.01 -1.42
N GLY A 203 3.36 -10.96 -0.29
CA GLY A 203 2.68 -12.11 0.31
C GLY A 203 3.56 -12.93 1.25
N THR A 204 4.85 -12.63 1.36
CA THR A 204 5.73 -13.26 2.36
C THR A 204 5.21 -13.00 3.77
N ARG A 205 5.25 -14.04 4.60
CA ARG A 205 4.88 -13.98 6.02
C ARG A 205 5.94 -14.68 6.85
N HIS A 206 6.46 -14.00 7.87
CA HIS A 206 7.45 -14.57 8.77
C HIS A 206 7.42 -13.90 10.14
N ARG A 207 8.15 -14.50 11.09
CA ARG A 207 8.45 -13.89 12.37
C ARG A 207 9.85 -14.31 12.79
N ARG A 208 10.64 -13.34 13.24
CA ARG A 208 11.94 -13.62 13.84
C ARG A 208 11.79 -14.14 15.27
N ASP A 209 12.80 -14.89 15.70
CA ASP A 209 12.88 -15.38 17.07
C ASP A 209 12.93 -14.24 18.10
N GLY A 210 12.36 -14.51 19.27
CA GLY A 210 12.32 -13.59 20.39
C GLY A 210 10.91 -13.22 20.83
N ILE A 211 10.85 -12.78 22.08
CA ILE A 211 9.61 -12.43 22.78
C ILE A 211 9.05 -11.12 22.21
N GLY A 212 7.76 -11.10 21.90
CA GLY A 212 7.05 -9.89 21.45
C GLY A 212 7.47 -9.37 20.07
N ARG A 213 8.28 -10.13 19.30
CA ARG A 213 8.61 -9.77 17.92
C ARG A 213 7.36 -9.82 17.04
N PRO A 214 7.16 -8.85 16.13
CA PRO A 214 6.00 -8.81 15.26
C PRO A 214 6.02 -9.95 14.23
N ASN A 215 4.84 -10.33 13.75
CA ASN A 215 4.69 -11.18 12.57
C ASN A 215 4.61 -10.28 11.34
N VAL A 216 5.60 -10.37 10.47
CA VAL A 216 5.76 -9.55 9.27
C VAL A 216 4.88 -10.12 8.15
N ILE A 217 4.23 -9.24 7.41
CA ILE A 217 3.43 -9.52 6.21
C ILE A 217 3.84 -8.51 5.14
N VAL A 218 4.39 -8.98 4.02
CA VAL A 218 4.84 -8.10 2.93
C VAL A 218 3.66 -7.78 2.01
N LEU A 219 3.28 -6.51 1.91
CA LEU A 219 2.18 -6.04 1.06
C LEU A 219 2.69 -5.40 -0.23
N GLN A 220 3.80 -4.65 -0.15
CA GLN A 220 4.51 -4.12 -1.31
C GLN A 220 5.98 -4.52 -1.25
N SER A 221 6.65 -4.51 -2.40
CA SER A 221 8.06 -4.87 -2.49
C SER A 221 8.75 -4.16 -3.65
N GLY A 222 10.02 -3.84 -3.46
CA GLY A 222 10.91 -3.34 -4.51
C GLY A 222 10.55 -1.93 -4.99
N ALA A 223 11.26 -1.51 -6.04
CA ALA A 223 11.31 -0.13 -6.51
C ALA A 223 10.19 0.27 -7.48
N GLU A 224 9.39 -0.68 -7.98
CA GLU A 224 8.44 -0.45 -9.09
C GLU A 224 7.45 0.68 -8.82
N LYS A 225 6.95 0.79 -7.58
CA LYS A 225 5.97 1.79 -7.15
C LYS A 225 6.55 2.87 -6.23
N VAL A 226 7.87 2.93 -6.07
CA VAL A 226 8.51 3.98 -5.24
C VAL A 226 8.13 5.36 -5.78
N GLY A 227 7.82 6.28 -4.87
CA GLY A 227 7.32 7.62 -5.20
C GLY A 227 5.81 7.68 -5.49
N GLN A 228 5.10 6.55 -5.53
CA GLN A 228 3.65 6.49 -5.77
C GLN A 228 2.90 6.18 -4.47
N TRP A 229 1.74 6.82 -4.30
CA TRP A 229 0.81 6.46 -3.23
C TRP A 229 0.16 5.11 -3.53
N VAL A 230 0.19 4.21 -2.56
CA VAL A 230 -0.48 2.92 -2.61
C VAL A 230 -1.48 2.83 -1.48
N THR A 231 -2.72 2.45 -1.79
CA THR A 231 -3.76 2.17 -0.79
C THR A 231 -3.77 0.69 -0.47
N GLU A 232 -3.68 0.36 0.80
CA GLU A 232 -3.84 -1.00 1.32
C GLU A 232 -5.20 -1.12 2.02
N SER A 233 -5.78 -2.32 1.98
CA SER A 233 -6.98 -2.67 2.73
C SER A 233 -6.88 -4.13 3.17
N VAL A 234 -6.79 -4.36 4.47
CA VAL A 234 -6.53 -5.69 5.03
C VAL A 234 -7.52 -6.03 6.13
N ASN A 235 -7.93 -7.29 6.19
CA ASN A 235 -8.72 -7.82 7.29
C ASN A 235 -7.79 -8.19 8.45
N VAL A 236 -7.55 -7.24 9.36
CA VAL A 236 -6.63 -7.42 10.49
C VAL A 236 -7.12 -8.47 11.48
N TYR A 237 -8.44 -8.68 11.56
CA TYR A 237 -9.03 -9.70 12.43
C TYR A 237 -8.67 -11.11 11.91
N GLU A 238 -8.87 -11.35 10.62
CA GLU A 238 -8.54 -12.64 10.00
C GLU A 238 -7.03 -12.90 10.01
N ASP A 239 -6.21 -11.89 9.72
CA ASP A 239 -4.76 -12.01 9.81
C ASP A 239 -4.31 -12.31 11.24
N PHE A 240 -4.95 -11.73 12.25
CA PHE A 240 -4.68 -12.05 13.64
C PHE A 240 -5.06 -13.49 13.98
N VAL A 241 -6.26 -13.94 13.60
CA VAL A 241 -6.72 -15.31 13.85
C VAL A 241 -5.79 -16.33 13.19
N ARG A 242 -5.43 -16.11 11.93
CA ARG A 242 -4.49 -16.96 11.18
C ARG A 242 -3.12 -17.04 11.86
N THR A 243 -2.64 -15.93 12.40
CA THR A 243 -1.30 -15.82 12.99
C THR A 243 -1.22 -16.39 14.40
N PHE A 244 -2.25 -16.17 15.22
CA PHE A 244 -2.22 -16.47 16.66
C PHE A 244 -3.15 -17.61 17.09
N GLY A 245 -3.93 -18.19 16.17
CA GLY A 245 -4.81 -19.34 16.41
C GLY A 245 -5.99 -19.04 17.35
N LYS A 246 -6.28 -17.77 17.62
CA LYS A 246 -7.38 -17.35 18.50
C LYS A 246 -7.94 -16.01 18.06
N ALA A 247 -9.20 -15.74 18.43
CA ALA A 247 -9.78 -14.41 18.26
C ALA A 247 -9.05 -13.37 19.13
N PRO A 248 -8.89 -12.12 18.65
CA PRO A 248 -8.45 -11.00 19.48
C PRO A 248 -9.52 -10.66 20.54
N PRO A 249 -9.13 -9.98 21.64
CA PRO A 249 -10.09 -9.42 22.58
C PRO A 249 -10.95 -8.33 21.92
N LYS A 250 -12.03 -7.92 22.60
CA LYS A 250 -12.93 -6.86 22.11
C LYS A 250 -12.23 -5.50 21.98
N SER A 251 -11.32 -5.17 22.87
CA SER A 251 -10.57 -3.91 22.82
C SER A 251 -9.20 -4.14 22.19
N SER A 252 -8.93 -3.42 21.11
CA SER A 252 -7.61 -3.42 20.47
C SER A 252 -6.64 -2.53 21.25
N VAL A 253 -5.34 -2.66 20.99
CA VAL A 253 -4.32 -1.80 21.62
C VAL A 253 -4.08 -0.56 20.77
N GLY A 254 -3.89 -0.72 19.46
CA GLY A 254 -3.68 0.40 18.55
C GLY A 254 -2.89 0.05 17.30
N ILE A 255 -2.52 1.11 16.58
CA ILE A 255 -1.66 1.07 15.41
C ILE A 255 -0.35 1.81 15.66
N ALA A 256 0.69 1.49 14.89
CA ALA A 256 1.95 2.22 14.89
C ALA A 256 2.56 2.25 13.49
N VAL A 257 3.48 3.17 13.26
CA VAL A 257 4.24 3.26 12.01
C VAL A 257 5.74 3.28 12.28
N LEU A 258 6.52 2.83 11.30
CA LEU A 258 7.98 2.94 11.29
C LEU A 258 8.49 2.98 9.87
N THR A 259 9.34 3.96 9.61
CA THR A 259 10.31 3.95 8.52
C THR A 259 11.67 3.72 9.17
N ASP A 260 12.37 2.66 8.77
CA ASP A 260 13.64 2.23 9.37
C ASP A 260 14.70 1.97 8.31
N GLY A 261 15.94 2.40 8.59
CA GLY A 261 17.17 2.17 7.82
C GLY A 261 18.40 1.95 8.71
N ASN A 262 18.18 1.74 10.02
CA ASN A 262 19.25 1.68 11.01
C ASN A 262 19.96 0.33 11.09
N ALA A 263 19.33 -0.77 10.66
CA ALA A 263 19.99 -2.07 10.61
C ALA A 263 20.94 -2.15 9.40
N THR A 264 20.51 -1.66 8.24
CA THR A 264 21.27 -1.58 7.00
C THR A 264 22.28 -0.43 7.00
N LEU A 265 22.10 0.56 7.90
CA LEU A 265 22.91 1.77 7.98
C LEU A 265 22.80 2.63 6.71
N THR A 266 21.58 2.72 6.16
CA THR A 266 21.28 3.44 4.92
C THR A 266 20.03 4.29 5.05
N ASP A 267 19.85 5.24 4.15
CA ASP A 267 18.67 6.11 4.14
C ASP A 267 17.37 5.31 3.95
N SER A 268 16.31 5.77 4.62
CA SER A 268 14.96 5.22 4.49
C SER A 268 13.95 6.34 4.69
N GLN A 269 12.99 6.47 3.77
CA GLN A 269 12.00 7.54 3.78
C GLN A 269 10.65 7.04 3.28
N GLY A 270 9.59 7.54 3.89
CA GLY A 270 8.24 7.21 3.45
C GLY A 270 7.16 8.11 4.01
N ASP A 271 5.97 7.99 3.45
CA ASP A 271 4.79 8.75 3.83
C ASP A 271 3.66 7.83 4.28
N TYR A 272 2.80 8.34 5.17
CA TYR A 272 1.62 7.65 5.68
C TYR A 272 0.41 8.58 5.67
N ASP A 273 -0.76 8.04 5.35
CA ASP A 273 -2.01 8.80 5.32
C ASP A 273 -3.26 7.92 5.41
N ASP A 274 -4.41 8.55 5.63
CA ASP A 274 -5.77 7.98 5.52
C ASP A 274 -6.01 6.64 6.22
N PHE A 275 -5.63 6.54 7.49
CA PHE A 275 -5.98 5.39 8.31
C PHE A 275 -7.49 5.37 8.58
N VAL A 276 -8.16 4.31 8.13
CA VAL A 276 -9.62 4.14 8.28
C VAL A 276 -9.92 2.71 8.68
N ILE A 277 -10.84 2.53 9.64
CA ILE A 277 -11.39 1.21 9.99
C ILE A 277 -12.82 1.09 9.47
N HIS A 278 -13.19 -0.08 8.95
CA HIS A 278 -14.48 -0.29 8.30
C HIS A 278 -15.30 -1.33 9.03
N LEU A 279 -16.59 -1.02 9.24
CA LEU A 279 -17.57 -1.93 9.81
C LEU A 279 -17.73 -3.15 8.90
N ARG A 280 -17.92 -4.31 9.51
CA ARG A 280 -18.26 -5.56 8.82
C ARG A 280 -19.64 -5.52 8.16
#